data_AF-A0A969ML51-F1
#
_entry.id   AF-A0A969ML51-F1
#
_cell.length_a   1.000
_cell.length_b   1.000
_cell.length_c   1.000
_cell.angle_alpha   90.00
_cell.angle_beta   90.00
_cell.angle_gamma   90.00
#
_symmetry.space_group_name_H-M   'P 1'
#
loop_
_entity.id
_entity.type
_entity.pdbx_description
1 polymer ?
#
loop_
_entity_poly.entity_id
_entity_poly.type
_entity_poly.pdbx_seq_one_letter_code
_entity_poly.pdbx_strand_id
1 'polypeptide(L)'
;MMNQLKTLHLGDDINTDDIIPFNHCTTTDPEHLKHYAFEHLIGKDKLLEYEIIEAGRNFGCGSSREHAPVAIKGAGIKKVRACSFAGIFYRNSINIGLNLEVIDQPNTDSSTKRLLQQTLSILYD
;
A
#
# COMPACT_ATOMS: atom_id res chain seq x y z
N MET A 1 0.33 -29.46 -0.92
CA MET A 1 0.31 -28.50 0.20
C MET A 1 -0.05 -27.14 -0.36
N MET A 2 -1.11 -26.50 0.13
CA MET A 2 -1.42 -25.11 -0.25
C MET A 2 -0.34 -24.22 0.38
N ASN A 3 0.52 -23.65 -0.46
CA ASN A 3 1.48 -22.66 0.01
C ASN A 3 0.68 -21.45 0.50
N GLN A 4 0.89 -21.02 1.74
CA GLN A 4 0.25 -19.80 2.23
C GLN A 4 0.81 -18.60 1.47
N LEU A 5 -0.07 -17.76 0.94
CA LEU A 5 0.31 -16.55 0.22
C LEU A 5 0.94 -15.56 1.20
N LYS A 6 2.12 -15.02 0.86
CA LYS A 6 2.83 -14.08 1.73
C LYS A 6 2.04 -12.76 1.78
N THR A 7 1.60 -12.39 2.99
CA THR A 7 0.68 -11.28 3.22
C THR A 7 1.40 -10.15 3.97
N LEU A 8 1.26 -8.92 3.47
CA LEU A 8 1.72 -7.72 4.14
C LEU A 8 0.59 -7.20 5.03
N HIS A 9 0.86 -7.07 6.33
CA HIS A 9 -0.09 -6.54 7.31
C HIS A 9 0.19 -5.06 7.56
N LEU A 10 -0.85 -4.23 7.43
CA LEU A 10 -0.79 -2.78 7.60
C LEU A 10 -1.90 -2.31 8.55
N GLY A 11 -1.69 -1.18 9.22
CA GLY A 11 -2.67 -0.56 10.11
C GLY A 11 -3.76 0.25 9.37
N ASP A 12 -4.37 1.16 10.11
CA ASP A 12 -5.37 2.10 9.61
C ASP A 12 -4.73 3.29 8.85
N ASP A 13 -5.56 3.96 8.06
CA ASP A 13 -5.29 5.25 7.42
C ASP A 13 -4.07 5.27 6.49
N ILE A 14 -3.70 4.13 5.91
CA ILE A 14 -2.61 4.04 4.93
C ILE A 14 -2.92 4.97 3.76
N ASN A 15 -2.22 6.09 3.68
CA ASN A 15 -2.53 7.14 2.72
C ASN A 15 -1.77 6.93 1.40
N THR A 16 -2.09 7.72 0.38
CA THR A 16 -1.48 7.58 -0.93
C THR A 16 0.01 7.92 -0.99
N ASP A 17 0.55 8.72 -0.06
CA ASP A 17 2.00 8.96 0.09
C ASP A 17 2.70 7.81 0.83
N ASP A 18 2.02 7.13 1.76
CA ASP A 18 2.50 5.90 2.40
C ASP A 18 2.62 4.77 1.36
N ILE A 19 1.69 4.71 0.40
CA ILE A 19 1.69 3.72 -0.70
C ILE A 19 2.78 4.05 -1.72
N ILE A 20 2.86 5.28 -2.19
CA ILE A 20 3.87 5.71 -3.15
C ILE A 20 4.23 7.18 -2.91
N PRO A 21 5.48 7.47 -2.53
CA PRO A 21 5.90 8.85 -2.30
C PRO A 21 5.74 9.74 -3.54
N PHE A 22 5.37 11.00 -3.32
CA PHE A 22 5.07 11.95 -4.40
C PHE A 22 6.21 12.15 -5.40
N ASN A 23 7.47 12.09 -4.94
CA ASN A 23 8.66 12.24 -5.79
C ASN A 23 8.79 11.17 -6.89
N HIS A 24 8.16 9.99 -6.71
CA HIS A 24 8.13 8.93 -7.73
C HIS A 24 6.95 9.07 -8.70
N CYS A 25 6.04 10.01 -8.47
CA CYS A 25 4.84 10.23 -9.30
C CYS A 25 5.12 11.07 -10.55
N THR A 26 6.24 10.79 -11.23
CA THR A 26 6.65 11.46 -12.47
C THR A 26 6.37 10.62 -13.72
N THR A 27 5.97 9.36 -13.53
CA THR A 27 5.61 8.40 -14.57
C THR A 27 4.47 7.52 -14.08
N THR A 28 3.68 6.97 -15.01
CA THR A 28 2.63 5.98 -14.74
C THR A 28 3.06 4.55 -15.07
N ASP A 29 4.34 4.32 -15.40
CA ASP A 29 4.87 3.00 -15.73
C ASP A 29 4.84 2.06 -14.51
N PRO A 30 4.03 0.99 -14.52
CA PRO A 30 3.97 0.04 -13.41
C PRO A 30 5.31 -0.65 -13.14
N GLU A 31 6.12 -0.88 -14.18
CA GLU A 31 7.43 -1.54 -14.04
C GLU A 31 8.42 -0.67 -13.29
N HIS A 32 8.30 0.66 -13.39
CA HIS A 32 9.08 1.60 -12.60
C HIS A 32 8.53 1.74 -11.17
N LEU A 33 7.22 1.98 -11.05
CA LEU A 33 6.60 2.35 -9.77
C LEU A 33 6.59 1.22 -8.73
N LYS A 34 6.54 -0.04 -9.17
CA LYS A 34 6.49 -1.21 -8.27
C LYS A 34 7.66 -1.26 -7.27
N HIS A 35 8.82 -0.73 -7.66
CA HIS A 35 10.03 -0.73 -6.85
C HIS A 35 9.92 0.17 -5.61
N TYR A 36 9.05 1.17 -5.65
CA TYR A 36 8.93 2.20 -4.62
C TYR A 36 7.64 2.10 -3.79
N ALA A 37 6.80 1.12 -4.08
CA ALA A 37 5.56 0.90 -3.35
C ALA A 37 5.87 0.57 -1.88
N PHE A 38 5.35 1.38 -0.96
CA PHE A 38 5.59 1.32 0.49
C PHE A 38 7.06 1.47 0.90
N GLU A 39 7.90 2.13 0.11
CA GLU A 39 9.34 2.19 0.38
C GLU A 39 9.68 2.78 1.76
N HIS A 40 8.89 3.75 2.22
CA HIS A 40 9.07 4.36 3.53
C HIS A 40 8.58 3.45 4.65
N LEU A 41 7.56 2.62 4.41
CA LEU A 41 6.99 1.74 5.44
C LEU A 41 7.82 0.45 5.63
N ILE A 42 8.24 -0.18 4.53
CA ILE A 42 8.82 -1.52 4.54
C ILE A 42 10.16 -1.63 3.81
N GLY A 43 10.60 -0.58 3.12
CA GLY A 43 11.82 -0.55 2.30
C GLY A 43 11.55 -0.69 0.80
N LYS A 44 12.47 -0.18 -0.02
CA LYS A 44 12.45 -0.32 -1.48
C LYS A 44 12.44 -1.80 -1.89
N ASP A 45 11.69 -2.13 -2.95
CA ASP A 45 11.53 -3.48 -3.53
C ASP A 45 10.84 -4.51 -2.62
N LYS A 46 10.51 -4.15 -1.38
CA LYS A 46 10.03 -5.12 -0.39
C LYS A 46 8.63 -5.62 -0.66
N LEU A 47 7.78 -4.82 -1.32
CA LEU A 47 6.44 -5.25 -1.72
C LEU A 47 6.48 -6.44 -2.69
N LEU A 48 7.55 -6.58 -3.50
CA LEU A 48 7.70 -7.66 -4.49
C LEU A 48 7.78 -9.06 -3.84
N GLU A 49 8.08 -9.12 -2.55
CA GLU A 49 8.10 -10.39 -1.80
C GLU A 49 6.70 -10.83 -1.33
N TYR A 50 5.67 -10.00 -1.52
CA TYR A 50 4.31 -10.23 -1.03
C TYR A 50 3.34 -10.46 -2.19
N GLU A 51 2.22 -11.12 -1.87
CA GLU A 51 1.17 -11.44 -2.84
C GLU A 51 -0.17 -10.83 -2.46
N ILE A 52 -0.36 -10.51 -1.17
CA ILE A 52 -1.59 -9.93 -0.62
C ILE A 52 -1.22 -8.77 0.30
N ILE A 53 -2.06 -7.74 0.31
CA ILE A 53 -2.05 -6.70 1.33
C ILE A 53 -3.30 -6.88 2.21
N GLU A 54 -3.13 -6.81 3.52
CA GLU A 54 -4.21 -6.80 4.50
C GLU A 54 -4.05 -5.56 5.39
N ALA A 55 -5.06 -4.70 5.40
CA ALA A 55 -5.00 -3.40 6.06
C ALA A 55 -6.22 -3.11 6.93
N GLY A 56 -6.11 -2.08 7.75
CA GLY A 56 -7.20 -1.59 8.58
C GLY A 56 -8.25 -0.76 7.81
N ARG A 57 -8.79 0.26 8.47
CA ARG A 57 -9.77 1.20 7.93
C ARG A 57 -9.10 2.25 7.05
N ASN A 58 -9.88 2.81 6.13
CA ASN A 58 -9.55 4.00 5.35
C ASN A 58 -8.28 3.84 4.49
N PHE A 59 -8.07 2.67 3.90
CA PHE A 59 -6.93 2.39 3.03
C PHE A 59 -6.99 3.21 1.73
N GLY A 60 -5.86 3.78 1.34
CA GLY A 60 -5.73 4.63 0.15
C GLY A 60 -6.26 6.04 0.34
N CYS A 61 -6.34 6.54 1.58
CA CYS A 61 -6.80 7.89 1.88
C CYS A 61 -5.78 8.96 1.45
N GLY A 62 -6.16 10.24 1.59
CA GLY A 62 -5.30 11.37 1.19
C GLY A 62 -5.54 11.82 -0.24
N SER A 63 -4.46 12.20 -0.94
CA SER A 63 -4.54 12.85 -2.25
C SER A 63 -5.04 11.92 -3.36
N SER A 64 -5.63 12.50 -4.42
CA SER A 64 -6.10 11.79 -5.62
C SER A 64 -4.92 11.34 -6.48
N ARG A 65 -4.23 10.28 -6.06
CA ARG A 65 -3.01 9.78 -6.69
C ARG A 65 -3.24 8.43 -7.36
N GLU A 66 -3.41 8.46 -8.68
CA GLU A 66 -3.63 7.26 -9.50
C GLU A 66 -2.39 6.33 -9.52
N HIS A 67 -1.21 6.86 -9.25
CA HIS A 67 0.03 6.10 -9.13
C HIS A 67 -0.03 5.05 -8.01
N ALA A 68 -0.78 5.29 -6.92
CA ALA A 68 -0.83 4.39 -5.76
C ALA A 68 -1.35 2.99 -6.11
N PRO A 69 -2.55 2.84 -6.71
CA PRO A 69 -3.02 1.52 -7.14
C PRO A 69 -2.18 0.93 -8.28
N VAL A 70 -1.59 1.76 -9.15
CA VAL A 70 -0.70 1.30 -10.25
C VAL A 70 0.55 0.65 -9.69
N ALA A 71 1.20 1.26 -8.69
CA ALA A 71 2.39 0.72 -8.04
C ALA A 71 2.11 -0.63 -7.37
N ILE A 72 0.98 -0.74 -6.64
CA ILE A 72 0.54 -1.99 -6.02
C ILE A 72 0.30 -3.08 -7.07
N LYS A 73 -0.39 -2.74 -8.16
CA LYS A 73 -0.67 -3.70 -9.24
C LYS A 73 0.61 -4.13 -9.96
N GLY A 74 1.52 -3.20 -10.24
CA GLY A 74 2.82 -3.49 -10.86
C GLY A 74 3.70 -4.41 -10.02
N ALA A 75 3.56 -4.37 -8.69
CA ALA A 75 4.27 -5.28 -7.78
C ALA A 75 3.76 -6.73 -7.79
N GLY A 76 2.68 -7.02 -8.54
CA GLY A 76 2.13 -8.38 -8.63
C GLY A 76 1.17 -8.75 -7.49
N ILE A 77 0.70 -7.78 -6.72
CA ILE A 77 -0.29 -8.01 -5.65
C ILE A 77 -1.60 -8.53 -6.25
N LYS A 78 -2.03 -9.69 -5.75
CA LYS A 78 -3.23 -10.39 -6.24
C LYS A 78 -4.52 -9.75 -5.77
N LYS A 79 -4.51 -9.20 -4.54
CA LYS A 79 -5.63 -8.49 -3.91
C LYS A 79 -5.18 -7.64 -2.73
N VAL A 80 -5.94 -6.58 -2.47
CA VAL A 80 -5.88 -5.78 -1.24
C VAL A 80 -7.14 -6.05 -0.44
N ARG A 81 -6.98 -6.45 0.82
CA ARG A 81 -8.07 -6.68 1.78
C ARG A 81 -8.03 -5.61 2.86
N ALA A 82 -9.15 -4.95 3.14
CA ALA A 82 -9.18 -3.90 4.16
C ALA A 82 -10.55 -3.78 4.84
N CYS A 83 -10.61 -3.15 6.02
CA CYS A 83 -11.89 -2.79 6.65
C CYS A 83 -12.68 -1.78 5.81
N SER A 84 -11.99 -0.84 5.17
CA SER A 84 -12.60 0.12 4.26
C SER A 84 -11.56 0.77 3.35
N PHE A 85 -12.02 1.27 2.20
CA PHE A 85 -11.20 1.96 1.21
C PHE A 85 -11.67 3.41 1.05
N ALA A 86 -10.74 4.33 0.81
CA ALA A 86 -11.09 5.68 0.40
C ALA A 86 -11.71 5.66 -1.01
N GLY A 87 -12.78 6.44 -1.22
CA GLY A 87 -13.59 6.35 -2.44
C GLY A 87 -12.83 6.62 -3.75
N ILE A 88 -11.86 7.55 -3.73
CA ILE A 88 -11.03 7.84 -4.91
C ILE A 88 -10.09 6.67 -5.21
N PHE A 89 -9.39 6.16 -4.20
CA PHE A 89 -8.52 4.99 -4.36
C PHE A 89 -9.31 3.80 -4.88
N TYR A 90 -10.47 3.52 -4.28
CA TYR A 90 -11.37 2.45 -4.71
C TYR A 90 -11.70 2.54 -6.20
N ARG A 91 -12.19 3.68 -6.67
CA ARG A 91 -12.51 3.90 -8.09
C ARG A 91 -11.28 3.67 -8.99
N ASN A 92 -10.12 4.21 -8.61
CA ASN A 92 -8.90 4.10 -9.40
C ASN A 92 -8.42 2.63 -9.46
N SER A 93 -8.52 1.88 -8.37
CA SER A 93 -8.19 0.45 -8.33
C SER A 93 -9.07 -0.37 -9.28
N ILE A 94 -10.38 -0.13 -9.30
CA ILE A 94 -11.30 -0.82 -10.20
C ILE A 94 -10.97 -0.51 -11.66
N ASN A 95 -10.69 0.75 -12.00
CA ASN A 95 -10.37 1.17 -13.37
C ASN A 95 -9.15 0.45 -13.94
N ILE A 96 -8.16 0.14 -13.10
CA ILE A 96 -6.95 -0.57 -13.53
C ILE A 96 -7.05 -2.08 -13.31
N GLY A 97 -8.13 -2.60 -12.72
CA GLY A 97 -8.29 -4.02 -12.39
C GLY A 97 -7.37 -4.50 -11.27
N LEU A 98 -7.22 -3.72 -10.20
CA LEU A 98 -6.67 -4.16 -8.92
C LEU A 98 -7.81 -4.68 -8.03
N ASN A 99 -7.72 -5.94 -7.61
CA ASN A 99 -8.78 -6.56 -6.81
C ASN A 99 -8.79 -6.00 -5.39
N LEU A 100 -9.94 -5.48 -4.97
CA LEU A 100 -10.20 -5.01 -3.61
C LEU A 100 -11.25 -5.89 -2.95
N GLU A 101 -11.04 -6.23 -1.68
CA GLU A 101 -11.96 -7.04 -0.89
C GLU A 101 -12.15 -6.38 0.48
N VAL A 102 -13.40 -6.18 0.89
CA VAL A 102 -13.73 -5.61 2.20
C VAL A 102 -13.86 -6.76 3.21
N ILE A 103 -13.18 -6.63 4.36
CA ILE A 103 -13.18 -7.64 5.43
C ILE A 103 -13.42 -6.99 6.81
N ASP A 104 -14.12 -7.66 7.70
CA ASP A 104 -14.47 -7.08 9.01
C ASP A 104 -13.33 -7.15 10.05
N GLN A 105 -12.50 -8.19 9.98
CA GLN A 105 -11.44 -8.48 10.96
C GLN A 105 -10.10 -8.70 10.27
N PRO A 106 -9.38 -7.63 9.92
CA PRO A 106 -8.05 -7.74 9.35
C PRO A 106 -7.00 -8.06 10.42
N ASN A 107 -6.06 -8.93 10.07
CA ASN A 107 -4.77 -9.02 10.73
C ASN A 107 -3.97 -7.77 10.31
N THR A 108 -3.78 -6.85 11.26
CA THR A 108 -3.11 -5.57 11.01
C THR A 108 -1.86 -5.47 11.88
N ASP A 109 -0.85 -4.78 11.34
CA ASP A 109 0.31 -4.35 12.12
C ASP A 109 0.29 -2.82 12.23
N SER A 110 -0.12 -2.31 13.38
CA SER A 110 -0.16 -0.87 13.65
C SER A 110 1.23 -0.27 13.88
N SER A 111 2.26 -1.09 14.06
CA SER A 111 3.63 -0.63 14.34
C SER A 111 4.33 -0.06 13.09
N THR A 112 3.86 -0.44 11.89
CA THR A 112 4.48 -0.08 10.61
C THR A 112 4.56 1.44 10.38
N LYS A 113 3.56 2.22 10.82
CA LYS A 113 3.62 3.70 10.76
C LYS A 113 4.48 4.32 11.87
N ARG A 114 4.62 3.64 13.00
CA ARG A 114 5.29 4.18 14.20
C ARG A 114 6.80 4.27 14.00
N LEU A 115 7.39 3.32 13.26
CA LEU A 115 8.82 3.30 12.92
C LEU A 115 9.24 4.50 12.07
N LEU A 116 8.39 4.94 11.14
CA LEU A 116 8.65 6.14 10.35
C LEU A 116 8.58 7.43 11.18
N GLN A 117 7.57 7.57 12.03
CA GLN A 117 7.45 8.74 12.91
C GLN A 117 8.65 8.86 13.86
N GLN A 118 9.13 7.74 14.40
CA GLN A 118 10.33 7.71 15.25
C GLN A 118 11.61 8.02 14.48
N THR A 119 11.77 7.49 13.26
CA THR A 119 12.96 7.75 12.44
C THR A 119 13.00 9.21 11.98
N LEU A 120 11.86 9.76 11.56
CA LEU A 120 11.75 11.16 11.17
C LEU A 120 11.98 12.11 12.36
N SER A 121 11.47 11.81 13.56
CA SER A 121 11.78 12.64 14.74
C SER A 121 13.27 12.66 15.06
N ILE A 122 13.97 11.53 14.93
CA ILE A 122 15.43 11.46 15.18
C ILE A 122 16.23 12.24 14.12
N LEU A 123 15.72 12.36 12.89
CA LEU A 123 16.43 13.03 11.79
C LEU A 123 16.20 14.55 11.74
N TYR A 124 15.19 15.06 12.44
CA TYR A 124 14.82 16.48 12.46
C TYR A 124 14.98 17.14 13.86
N ASP A 125 15.56 16.42 14.82
CA ASP A 125 16.10 16.94 16.10
C ASP A 125 17.63 17.10 16.00
#